data_AF-A0A3A4W4N1-F1
#
_entry.id   AF-A0A3A4W4N1-F1
#
_cell.length_a   1.000
_cell.length_b   1.000
_cell.length_c   1.000
_cell.angle_alpha   90.00
_cell.angle_beta   90.00
_cell.angle_gamma   90.00
#
_symmetry.space_group_name_H-M   'P 1'
#
loop_
_entity.id
_entity.type
_entity.pdbx_description
1 polymer ?
#
loop_
_entity_poly.entity_id
_entity_poly.type
_entity_poly.pdbx_seq_one_letter_code
_entity_poly.pdbx_strand_id
1 'polypeptide(L)'
;MRNKRRQQVADDRKRRNLVFATLGVLLFIYLTYSLFAGESGLLKYVELRSKKEKMLADSNVMKKQNEEIDDEIKSLEKEPGLLEEHAREYGLTKEGEWVFKFEDGK
;
A
#
# COMPACT_ATOMS: atom_id res chain seq x y z
N MET A 1 -70.75 2.42 28.33
CA MET A 1 -69.67 3.43 28.25
C MET A 1 -68.35 2.73 27.88
N ARG A 2 -67.75 3.05 26.73
CA ARG A 2 -66.50 2.40 26.26
C ARG A 2 -65.34 2.71 27.22
N ASN A 3 -64.61 1.66 27.59
CA ASN A 3 -63.70 1.62 28.72
C ASN A 3 -62.40 2.41 28.42
N LYS A 4 -62.42 3.73 28.63
CA LYS A 4 -61.33 4.68 28.31
C LYS A 4 -59.95 4.28 28.89
N ARG A 5 -59.92 3.56 30.02
CA ARG A 5 -58.66 3.07 30.64
C ARG A 5 -57.91 2.04 29.78
N ARG A 6 -58.62 1.18 29.05
CA ARG A 6 -57.97 0.17 28.18
C ARG A 6 -57.29 0.81 26.97
N GLN A 7 -57.85 1.93 26.48
CA GLN A 7 -57.25 2.69 25.38
C GLN A 7 -56.00 3.44 25.86
N GLN A 8 -56.05 4.08 27.03
CA GLN A 8 -54.88 4.76 27.62
C GLN A 8 -53.69 3.81 27.82
N VAL A 9 -53.90 2.63 28.43
CA VAL A 9 -52.83 1.65 28.64
C VAL A 9 -52.26 1.12 27.31
N ALA A 10 -53.09 0.98 26.27
CA ALA A 10 -52.63 0.54 24.95
C ALA A 10 -51.80 1.62 24.24
N ASP A 11 -52.18 2.89 24.36
CA ASP A 11 -51.45 4.01 23.77
C ASP A 11 -50.11 4.28 24.48
N ASP A 12 -50.07 4.14 25.81
CA ASP A 12 -48.82 4.23 26.59
C ASP A 12 -47.85 3.09 26.23
N ARG A 13 -48.37 1.87 25.98
CA ARG A 13 -47.56 0.74 25.53
C ARG A 13 -46.99 0.96 24.13
N LYS A 14 -47.79 1.53 23.21
CA LYS A 14 -47.35 1.91 21.86
C LYS A 14 -46.27 2.99 21.88
N ARG A 15 -46.47 4.05 22.69
CA ARG A 15 -45.48 5.12 22.87
C ARG A 15 -44.15 4.57 23.40
N ARG A 16 -44.19 3.72 24.41
CA ARG A 16 -42.99 3.09 24.97
C ARG A 16 -42.26 2.23 23.93
N ASN A 17 -43.00 1.42 23.16
CA ASN A 17 -42.40 0.61 22.10
C ASN A 17 -41.81 1.46 20.97
N LEU A 18 -42.45 2.58 20.61
CA LEU A 18 -41.89 3.54 19.66
C LEU A 18 -40.59 4.13 20.17
N VAL A 19 -40.53 4.56 21.43
CA VAL A 19 -39.30 5.09 22.03
C VAL A 19 -38.18 4.05 21.98
N PHE A 20 -38.43 2.81 22.41
CA PHE A 20 -37.43 1.75 22.34
C PHE A 20 -37.00 1.42 20.91
N ALA A 21 -37.94 1.40 19.96
CA ALA A 21 -37.62 1.20 18.54
C ALA A 21 -36.74 2.32 18.00
N THR A 22 -37.07 3.58 18.29
CA THR A 22 -36.24 4.74 17.87
C THR A 22 -34.85 4.72 18.49
N LEU A 23 -34.74 4.33 19.77
CA LEU A 23 -33.46 4.21 20.46
C LEU A 23 -32.61 3.09 19.85
N GLY A 24 -33.24 1.95 19.52
CA GLY A 24 -32.58 0.83 18.84
C GLY A 24 -32.07 1.21 17.45
N VAL A 25 -32.87 1.94 16.67
CA VAL A 25 -32.46 2.44 15.34
C VAL A 25 -31.28 3.41 15.46
N LEU A 26 -31.32 4.34 16.41
CA LEU A 26 -30.21 5.28 16.64
C LEU A 26 -28.92 4.56 17.03
N LEU A 27 -29.01 3.57 17.93
CA LEU A 27 -27.87 2.72 18.30
C LEU A 27 -27.32 1.95 17.09
N PHE A 28 -28.20 1.40 16.26
CA PHE A 28 -27.79 0.66 15.08
C PHE A 28 -27.06 1.56 14.06
N ILE A 29 -27.57 2.77 13.83
CA ILE A 29 -26.92 3.77 12.98
C ILE A 29 -25.56 4.17 13.55
N TYR A 30 -25.47 4.40 14.87
CA TYR A 30 -24.21 4.74 15.51
C TYR A 30 -23.16 3.62 15.39
N LEU A 31 -23.56 2.37 15.63
CA LEU A 31 -22.66 1.22 15.52
C LEU A 31 -22.20 0.98 14.09
N THR A 32 -23.11 1.05 13.12
CA THR A 32 -22.75 0.93 11.70
C THR A 32 -21.81 2.06 11.28
N TYR A 33 -22.12 3.31 11.62
CA TYR A 33 -21.23 4.43 11.34
C TYR A 33 -19.86 4.26 11.98
N SER A 34 -19.79 3.84 13.25
CA SER A 34 -18.52 3.59 13.96
C SER A 34 -17.70 2.47 13.31
N LEU A 35 -18.35 1.41 12.82
CA LEU A 35 -17.70 0.30 12.11
C LEU A 35 -17.18 0.69 10.71
N PHE A 36 -17.86 1.60 10.02
CA PHE A 36 -17.47 2.05 8.68
C PHE A 36 -16.51 3.25 8.69
N ALA A 37 -16.70 4.22 9.60
CA ALA A 37 -15.96 5.49 9.65
C ALA A 37 -14.85 5.52 10.72
N GLY A 38 -14.77 4.52 11.60
CA GLY A 38 -13.65 4.41 12.54
C GLY A 38 -12.33 4.12 11.82
N GLU A 39 -11.23 4.70 12.32
CA GLU A 39 -9.86 4.45 11.81
C GLU A 39 -9.48 2.96 11.78
N SER A 40 -10.15 2.14 12.60
CA SER A 40 -9.98 0.69 12.70
C SER A 40 -11.12 -0.11 12.03
N GLY A 41 -11.90 0.51 11.15
CA GLY A 41 -13.04 -0.11 10.48
C GLY A 41 -12.66 -1.26 9.55
N LEU A 42 -13.65 -2.11 9.23
CA LEU A 42 -13.46 -3.28 8.34
C LEU A 42 -12.93 -2.90 6.96
N LEU A 43 -13.33 -1.74 6.44
CA LEU A 43 -12.81 -1.20 5.18
C LEU A 43 -11.30 -0.94 5.25
N LYS A 44 -10.82 -0.39 6.38
CA LYS A 44 -9.40 -0.13 6.57
C LYS A 44 -8.61 -1.42 6.62
N TYR A 45 -9.14 -2.44 7.29
CA TYR A 45 -8.50 -3.75 7.35
C TYR A 45 -8.30 -4.36 5.96
N VAL A 46 -9.31 -4.30 5.08
CA VAL A 46 -9.21 -4.80 3.70
C VAL A 46 -8.19 -3.99 2.89
N GLU A 47 -8.21 -2.66 3.01
CA GLU A 47 -7.25 -1.77 2.34
C GLU A 47 -5.81 -2.06 2.80
N LEU A 48 -5.61 -2.22 4.11
CA LEU A 48 -4.30 -2.46 4.70
C LEU A 48 -3.75 -3.83 4.29
N ARG A 49 -4.61 -4.85 4.21
CA ARG A 49 -4.24 -6.17 3.72
C ARG A 49 -3.79 -6.12 2.26
N SER A 50 -4.55 -5.43 1.40
CA SER A 50 -4.19 -5.26 -0.01
C SER A 50 -2.86 -4.51 -0.17
N LYS A 51 -2.64 -3.44 0.61
CA LYS A 51 -1.36 -2.70 0.62
C LYS A 51 -0.19 -3.57 1.05
N LYS A 52 -0.38 -4.40 2.08
CA LYS A 52 0.64 -5.35 2.55
C LYS A 52 1.00 -6.36 1.47
N GLU A 53 0.01 -6.95 0.80
CA GLU A 53 0.24 -7.92 -0.27
C GLU A 53 0.98 -7.28 -1.46
N LYS A 54 0.61 -6.05 -1.85
CA LYS A 54 1.31 -5.30 -2.89
C LYS A 54 2.76 -4.99 -2.51
N MET A 55 3.01 -4.50 -1.31
CA MET A 55 4.38 -4.22 -0.84
C MET A 55 5.26 -5.46 -0.82
N LEU A 56 4.72 -6.62 -0.46
CA LEU A 56 5.46 -7.89 -0.49
C LEU A 56 5.78 -8.33 -1.92
N ALA A 57 4.83 -8.16 -2.85
CA ALA A 57 5.06 -8.44 -4.27
C ALA A 57 6.15 -7.53 -4.84
N ASP A 58 6.05 -6.22 -4.61
CA ASP A 58 7.03 -5.23 -5.07
C ASP A 58 8.41 -5.52 -4.49
N SER A 59 8.51 -5.85 -3.21
CA SER A 59 9.79 -6.21 -2.57
C SER A 59 10.42 -7.47 -3.17
N ASN A 60 9.61 -8.47 -3.53
CA ASN A 60 10.12 -9.69 -4.16
C ASN A 60 10.62 -9.41 -5.59
N VAL A 61 9.90 -8.58 -6.35
CA VAL A 61 10.33 -8.15 -7.69
C VAL A 61 11.67 -7.40 -7.61
N MET A 62 11.78 -6.42 -6.70
CA MET A 62 13.01 -5.66 -6.50
C MET A 62 14.18 -6.55 -6.06
N LYS A 63 13.91 -7.52 -5.19
CA LYS A 63 14.94 -8.47 -4.76
C LYS A 63 15.47 -9.30 -5.93
N LYS A 64 14.56 -9.80 -6.79
CA LYS A 64 14.94 -10.56 -7.97
C LYS A 64 15.73 -9.71 -8.98
N GLN A 65 15.32 -8.45 -9.18
CA GLN A 65 16.07 -7.52 -10.03
C GLN A 65 17.47 -7.23 -9.50
N ASN A 66 17.62 -7.07 -8.18
CA ASN A 66 18.92 -6.90 -7.57
C ASN A 66 19.81 -8.15 -7.72
N GLU A 67 19.24 -9.35 -7.58
CA GLU A 67 19.96 -10.60 -7.82
C GLU A 67 20.41 -10.72 -9.28
N GLU A 68 19.54 -10.38 -10.25
CA GLU A 68 19.88 -10.38 -11.68
C GLU A 68 20.99 -9.37 -12.01
N ILE A 69 20.92 -8.15 -11.47
CA ILE A 69 21.95 -7.11 -11.67
C ILE A 69 23.28 -7.52 -11.02
N ASP A 70 23.23 -8.10 -9.82
CA ASP A 70 24.45 -8.55 -9.12
C ASP A 70 25.13 -9.70 -9.87
N ASP A 71 24.35 -10.61 -10.46
CA ASP A 71 24.88 -11.67 -11.33
C ASP A 71 25.46 -11.10 -12.63
N GLU A 72 24.83 -10.07 -13.20
CA GLU A 72 25.35 -9.35 -14.37
C GLU A 72 26.68 -8.66 -14.05
N ILE A 73 26.78 -7.94 -12.92
CA ILE A 73 28.03 -7.32 -12.45
C ILE A 73 29.12 -8.38 -12.28
N LYS A 74 28.83 -9.49 -11.60
CA LYS A 74 29.79 -10.59 -11.43
C LYS A 74 30.23 -11.21 -12.76
N SER A 75 29.37 -11.23 -13.77
CA SER A 75 29.73 -11.70 -15.10
C SER A 75 30.67 -10.71 -15.81
N LEU A 76 30.39 -9.41 -15.71
CA LEU A 76 31.21 -8.34 -16.28
C LEU A 76 32.58 -8.23 -15.58
N GLU A 77 32.63 -8.41 -14.26
CA GLU A 77 33.88 -8.41 -13.49
C GLU A 77 34.81 -9.58 -13.86
N LYS A 78 34.26 -10.72 -14.30
CA LYS A 78 35.07 -11.87 -14.75
C LYS A 78 35.76 -11.63 -16.09
N GLU A 79 35.34 -10.63 -16.85
CA GLU A 79 35.91 -10.25 -18.14
C GLU A 79 36.57 -8.86 -18.05
N PRO A 80 37.73 -8.75 -17.36
CA PRO A 80 38.37 -7.47 -17.09
C PRO A 80 38.75 -6.69 -18.36
N GLY A 81 38.91 -7.38 -19.50
CA GLY A 81 39.16 -6.76 -20.80
C GLY A 81 37.98 -5.96 -21.34
N LEU A 82 36.74 -6.48 -21.22
CA LEU A 82 35.54 -5.77 -21.67
C LEU A 82 35.22 -4.59 -20.76
N LEU A 83 35.43 -4.74 -19.45
CA LEU A 83 35.24 -3.64 -18.50
C LEU A 83 36.22 -2.49 -18.77
N GLU A 84 37.47 -2.82 -19.10
CA GLU A 84 38.48 -1.81 -19.45
C GLU A 84 38.21 -1.14 -20.79
N GLU A 85 37.76 -1.89 -21.80
CA GLU A 85 37.33 -1.35 -23.09
C GLU A 85 36.15 -0.38 -22.94
N HIS A 86 35.11 -0.79 -22.19
CA HIS A 86 33.95 0.05 -21.93
C HIS A 86 34.32 1.30 -21.11
N ALA A 87 35.19 1.17 -20.09
CA ALA A 87 35.69 2.31 -19.33
C ALA A 87 36.43 3.32 -20.23
N ARG A 88 37.22 2.85 -21.19
CA ARG A 88 37.93 3.69 -22.16
C ARG A 88 36.97 4.45 -23.09
N GLU A 89 35.83 3.86 -23.47
CA GLU A 89 34.78 4.56 -24.24
C GLU A 89 34.19 5.76 -23.47
N TYR A 90 34.04 5.64 -22.16
CA TYR A 90 33.62 6.76 -21.29
C TYR A 90 34.77 7.72 -20.94
N GLY A 91 35.98 7.49 -21.47
CA GLY A 91 37.16 8.32 -21.21
C GLY A 91 37.77 8.12 -19.82
N LEU A 92 37.45 7.03 -19.13
CA LEU A 92 38.04 6.65 -17.85
C LEU A 92 39.37 5.90 -18.10
N THR A 93 40.37 6.17 -17.26
CA THR A 93 41.70 5.56 -17.35
C THR A 93 42.23 5.14 -16.00
N LYS A 94 43.12 4.15 -15.98
CA LYS A 94 43.75 3.70 -14.72
C LYS A 94 44.70 4.77 -14.18
N GLU A 95 44.88 4.74 -12.86
CA GLU A 95 45.77 5.67 -12.17
C GLU A 95 47.22 5.44 -12.63
N GLY A 96 47.86 6.49 -13.17
CA GLY A 96 49.24 6.43 -13.71
C GLY A 96 49.38 6.07 -15.19
N GLU A 97 48.27 5.92 -15.94
CA GLU A 97 48.30 5.64 -17.38
C GLU A 97 48.40 6.94 -18.22
N TRP A 98 49.21 6.92 -19.29
CA TRP A 98 49.38 8.07 -20.19
C TRP A 98 48.42 7.98 -21.38
N VAL A 99 47.54 8.98 -21.54
CA VAL A 99 46.58 9.04 -22.66
C VAL A 99 47.11 9.95 -23.75
N PHE A 100 47.30 9.40 -24.95
CA PHE A 100 47.65 10.16 -26.14
C PHE A 100 46.38 10.42 -26.96
N LYS A 101 45.91 11.67 -26.97
CA LYS A 101 44.87 12.12 -27.90
C LYS A 101 45.56 12.62 -29.16
N PHE A 102 45.30 11.96 -30.27
CA PHE A 102 45.71 12.44 -31.58
C PHE A 102 44.59 13.34 -32.11
N GLU A 103 44.87 14.63 -32.25
CA GLU A 103 44.00 15.49 -33.04
C GLU A 103 44.33 15.22 -34.51
N ASP A 104 43.33 14.79 -35.28
CA ASP A 104 43.45 14.71 -36.73
C ASP A 104 43.66 16.12 -37.27
N GLY A 105 44.92 16.43 -37.56
CA GLY A 105 45.34 17.71 -38.11
C GLY A 105 44.65 17.95 -39.44
N LYS A 106 43.92 19.07 -39.51
CA LYS A 106 43.60 19.73 -40.77
C LYS A 106 44.81 20.49 -41.27
#